data_AF-A0A7C6S8J3-F1
#
_entry.id   AF-A0A7C6S8J3-F1
#
_cell.length_a   1.000
_cell.length_b   1.000
_cell.length_c   1.000
_cell.angle_alpha   90.00
_cell.angle_beta   90.00
_cell.angle_gamma   90.00
#
_symmetry.space_group_name_H-M   'P 1'
#
loop_
_entity.id
_entity.type
_entity.pdbx_description
1 polymer ?
#
loop_
_entity_poly.entity_id
_entity_poly.type
_entity_poly.pdbx_seq_one_letter_code
_entity_poly.pdbx_strand_id
1 'polypeptide(L)' 'MKTINKGKYPIHKMVTHRFPLSRADEAIRFFMKGEKDCIRVAICSE' A
#
# COMPACT_ATOMS: atom_id res chain seq x y z
N MET A 1 -3.24 15.50 -11.80
CA MET A 1 -2.73 14.13 -12.09
C MET A 1 -1.50 14.08 -13.03
N LYS A 2 -0.85 15.21 -13.37
CA LYS A 2 0.27 15.22 -14.34
C LYS A 2 1.54 14.53 -13.82
N THR A 3 1.76 14.45 -12.51
CA THR A 3 3.01 13.92 -11.92
C THR A 3 3.08 12.40 -11.95
N ILE A 4 1.98 11.72 -11.60
CA ILE A 4 1.91 10.24 -11.62
C ILE A 4 1.91 9.73 -13.07
N ASN A 5 1.08 10.32 -13.92
CA ASN A 5 0.93 9.89 -15.31
C ASN A 5 2.20 10.11 -16.17
N LYS A 6 3.14 10.94 -15.71
CA LYS A 6 4.46 11.11 -16.34
C LYS A 6 5.38 9.90 -16.14
N GLY A 7 5.05 8.96 -15.26
CA GLY A 7 5.87 7.77 -14.99
C GLY A 7 7.26 8.06 -14.41
N LYS A 8 7.56 9.31 -14.05
CA LYS A 8 8.88 9.76 -13.55
C LYS A 8 9.29 9.07 -12.24
N TYR A 9 8.33 8.65 -11.44
CA TYR A 9 8.56 8.01 -10.13
C TYR A 9 7.97 6.61 -10.13
N PRO A 10 8.68 5.59 -9.62
CA PRO A 10 8.20 4.22 -9.58
C PRO A 10 7.20 4.01 -8.42
N ILE A 11 6.04 4.66 -8.49
CA ILE A 11 5.01 4.64 -7.43
C ILE A 11 4.54 3.21 -7.12
N HIS A 12 4.58 2.30 -8.10
CA HIS A 12 4.25 0.89 -7.92
C HIS A 12 5.13 0.19 -6.85
N LYS A 13 6.32 0.71 -6.55
CA LYS A 13 7.21 0.20 -5.49
C LYS A 13 6.85 0.69 -4.09
N MET A 14 5.92 1.65 -3.95
CA MET A 14 5.54 2.16 -2.64
C MET A 14 4.72 1.17 -1.83
N VAL A 15 3.98 0.28 -2.49
CA VAL A 15 3.19 -0.76 -1.84
C VAL A 15 4.13 -1.90 -1.46
N THR A 16 4.41 -2.07 -0.18
CA THR A 16 5.22 -3.20 0.32
C THR A 16 4.38 -4.36 0.81
N HIS A 17 3.13 -4.10 1.21
CA HIS A 17 2.20 -5.13 1.70
C HIS A 17 0.84 -4.99 1.04
N ARG A 18 0.21 -6.13 0.75
CA ARG A 18 -1.12 -6.21 0.13
C ARG A 18 -2.02 -7.06 1.01
N PHE A 19 -3.25 -6.59 1.18
CA PHE A 19 -4.29 -7.31 1.91
C PHE A 19 -5.54 -7.39 1.05
N PRO A 20 -6.27 -8.52 1.09
CA PRO A 20 -7.58 -8.58 0.46
C PRO A 20 -8.57 -7.66 1.20
N LEU A 21 -9.62 -7.22 0.51
CA LEU A 21 -10.67 -6.39 1.10
C LEU A 21 -11.32 -7.03 2.34
N SER A 22 -11.43 -8.36 2.37
CA SER A 22 -11.95 -9.12 3.52
C SER A 22 -11.12 -8.97 4.80
N ARG A 23 -9.88 -8.47 4.69
CA ARG A 23 -8.93 -8.23 5.80
C ARG A 23 -8.50 -6.77 5.89
N ALA A 24 -9.36 -5.83 5.48
CA ALA A 24 -9.06 -4.41 5.51
C ALA A 24 -8.74 -3.87 6.91
N ASP A 25 -9.37 -4.43 7.95
CA ASP A 25 -9.12 -4.08 9.35
C ASP A 25 -7.75 -4.54 9.84
N GLU A 26 -7.31 -5.74 9.43
CA GLU A 26 -5.96 -6.26 9.65
C GLU A 26 -4.92 -5.36 8.98
N ALA A 27 -5.18 -4.95 7.72
CA ALA A 27 -4.32 -4.08 6.95
C ALA A 27 -4.08 -2.73 7.66
N ILE A 28 -5.12 -2.14 8.23
CA ILE A 28 -5.04 -0.88 8.98
C ILE A 28 -4.21 -1.06 10.26
N ARG A 29 -4.51 -2.11 11.05
CA ARG A 29 -3.76 -2.40 12.28
C ARG A 29 -2.28 -2.65 12.00
N PHE A 30 -1.98 -3.42 10.95
CA PHE A 30 -0.62 -3.69 10.50
C PHE A 30 0.14 -2.39 10.17
N PHE A 31 -0.48 -1.49 9.42
CA PHE A 31 0.12 -0.19 9.09
C PHE A 31 0.33 0.68 10.34
N MET A 32 -0.66 0.72 11.24
CA MET A 32 -0.59 1.52 12.48
C MET A 32 0.46 1.01 13.47
N LYS A 33 0.72 -0.29 13.49
CA LYS A 33 1.77 -0.90 14.34
C LYS A 33 3.17 -0.40 13.98
N GLY A 34 3.37 0.12 12.76
CA GLY A 34 4.65 0.66 12.33
C GLY A 34 5.72 -0.41 12.11
N GLU A 35 5.35 -1.52 11.47
CA GLU A 35 6.30 -2.58 11.10
C GLU A 35 7.48 -2.01 10.30
N LYS A 36 8.71 -2.41 10.65
CA LYS A 36 9.94 -1.77 10.15
C LYS A 36 10.06 -1.75 8.61
N ASP A 37 9.49 -2.75 7.94
CA ASP A 37 9.57 -2.90 6.48
C ASP A 37 8.28 -2.43 5.76
N CYS A 38 7.36 -1.79 6.50
CA CYS A 38 6.10 -1.30 5.97
C CYS A 38 6.20 0.16 5.51
N ILE A 39 6.36 0.38 4.20
CA ILE A 39 6.27 1.73 3.59
C ILE A 39 4.80 2.10 3.37
N ARG A 40 4.03 1.20 2.72
CA ARG A 40 2.60 1.40 2.46
C ARG A 40 1.88 0.08 2.27
N VAL A 41 0.62 0.06 2.72
CA VAL A 41 -0.31 -1.05 2.53
C VAL A 41 -1.30 -0.71 1.42
N ALA A 42 -1.62 -1.67 0.57
CA ALA A 42 -2.72 -1.60 -0.39
C ALA A 42 -3.80 -2.62 -0.04
N ILE A 43 -5.06 -2.20 -0.16
CA ILE A 43 -6.22 -3.09 -0.10
C ILE A 43 -6.60 -3.45 -1.53
N CYS A 44 -6.62 -4.75 -1.83
CA CYS A 44 -6.94 -5.28 -3.15
C CYS A 44 -8.33 -5.91 -3.11
N SER A 45 -9.17 -5.54 -4.07
CA SER A 45 -10.39 -6.27 -4.39
C SER A 45 -9.97 -7.42 -5.30
N GLU A 46 -9.65 -8.57 -4.72
CA GLU A 46 -9.71 -9.82 -5.48
C GLU A 46 -11.17 -10.19 -5.74
#